data_AF-A0ABD3XB44-F1
#
_entry.id   AF-A0ABD3XB44-F1
#
_cell.length_a   1.000
_cell.length_b   1.000
_cell.length_c   1.000
_cell.angle_alpha   90.00
_cell.angle_beta   90.00
_cell.angle_gamma   90.00
#
_symmetry.space_group_name_H-M   'P 1'
#
loop_
_entity.id
_entity.type
_entity.pdbx_description
1 polymer ?
#
loop_
_entity_poly.entity_id
_entity_poly.type
_entity_poly.pdbx_seq_one_letter_code
_entity_poly.pdbx_strand_id
1 'polypeptide(L)'
;ALDQPQEQVVARAMTLLHEVGACRDGYSLTALGHHLAALPVHVRIGKMLLYSAIIGCLEPVAVIAAAMTDRSPFLVPIGKQDLANTAKQSLAVAASDHLTVFKAYVGLVHEKHFFSYWSMSFSV
;
A
#
# COMPACT_ATOMS: atom_id res chain seq x y z
N ALA A 1 -16.94 -28.00 -5.87
CA ALA A 1 -18.10 -27.18 -6.26
C ALA A 1 -17.78 -25.74 -5.92
N LEU A 2 -18.38 -24.76 -6.61
CA LEU A 2 -18.32 -23.37 -6.19
C LEU A 2 -19.36 -23.18 -5.09
N ASP A 3 -18.92 -23.26 -3.84
CA ASP A 3 -19.80 -23.09 -2.70
C ASP A 3 -20.21 -21.61 -2.58
N GLN A 4 -21.48 -21.37 -2.30
CA GLN A 4 -22.00 -20.02 -2.14
C GLN A 4 -21.31 -19.32 -0.96
N PRO A 5 -20.86 -18.05 -1.10
CA PRO A 5 -20.32 -17.32 0.02
C PRO A 5 -21.37 -17.14 1.11
N GLN A 6 -20.93 -17.08 2.37
CA GLN A 6 -21.81 -16.76 3.49
C GLN A 6 -22.45 -15.38 3.28
N GLU A 7 -23.74 -15.25 3.55
CA GLU A 7 -24.49 -14.00 3.37
C GLU A 7 -23.85 -12.81 4.12
N GLN A 8 -23.28 -13.07 5.29
CA GLN A 8 -22.58 -12.07 6.09
C GLN A 8 -21.37 -11.47 5.37
N VAL A 9 -20.65 -12.27 4.57
CA VAL A 9 -19.48 -11.80 3.79
C VAL A 9 -19.94 -10.91 2.64
N VAL A 10 -21.04 -11.29 1.97
CA VAL A 10 -21.65 -10.49 0.91
C VAL A 10 -22.15 -9.15 1.47
N ALA A 11 -22.85 -9.17 2.60
CA ALA A 11 -23.34 -7.96 3.25
C ALA A 11 -22.20 -7.00 3.62
N ARG A 12 -21.11 -7.51 4.20
CA ARG A 12 -19.92 -6.70 4.52
C ARG A 12 -19.26 -6.10 3.28
N ALA A 13 -19.15 -6.88 2.19
CA ALA A 13 -18.61 -6.39 0.93
C ALA A 13 -19.48 -5.26 0.36
N MET A 14 -20.80 -5.39 0.42
CA MET A 14 -21.72 -4.33 0.00
C MET A 14 -21.57 -3.07 0.85
N THR A 15 -21.53 -3.19 2.18
CA THR A 15 -21.28 -2.05 3.08
C THR A 15 -19.98 -1.33 2.72
N LEU A 16 -18.90 -2.07 2.48
CA LEU A 16 -17.62 -1.50 2.06
C LEU A 16 -17.73 -0.75 0.72
N LEU A 17 -18.41 -1.33 -0.28
CA LEU A 17 -18.58 -0.69 -1.59
C LEU A 17 -19.41 0.59 -1.51
N HIS A 18 -20.40 0.64 -0.62
CA HIS A 18 -21.18 1.85 -0.34
C HIS A 18 -20.33 2.92 0.37
N GLU A 19 -19.57 2.56 1.41
CA GLU A 19 -18.68 3.49 2.14
C GLU A 19 -17.61 4.09 1.23
N VAL A 20 -17.07 3.29 0.30
CA VAL A 20 -16.08 3.75 -0.67
C VAL A 20 -16.73 4.59 -1.78
N GLY A 21 -18.05 4.56 -1.91
CA GLY A 21 -18.82 5.27 -2.94
C GLY A 21 -18.74 4.60 -4.31
N ALA A 22 -18.37 3.33 -4.36
CA ALA A 22 -18.28 2.54 -5.59
C ALA A 22 -19.65 2.05 -6.07
N CYS A 23 -20.61 1.88 -5.15
CA CYS A 23 -21.95 1.35 -5.45
C CYS A 23 -23.05 2.18 -4.77
N ARG A 24 -24.21 2.30 -5.43
CA ARG A 24 -25.45 2.90 -4.91
C ARG A 24 -26.45 1.80 -4.56
N ASP A 25 -27.53 2.20 -3.89
CA ASP A 25 -28.65 1.31 -3.57
C ASP A 25 -29.15 0.61 -4.84
N GLY A 26 -29.48 -0.67 -4.72
CA GLY A 26 -29.86 -1.50 -5.87
C GLY A 26 -28.70 -2.05 -6.70
N TYR A 27 -27.49 -2.18 -6.12
CA TYR A 27 -26.31 -2.82 -6.75
C TYR A 27 -25.77 -2.13 -8.01
N SER A 28 -26.12 -0.86 -8.24
CA SER A 28 -25.61 -0.11 -9.38
C SER A 28 -24.24 0.51 -9.08
N LEU A 29 -23.29 0.40 -10.02
CA LEU A 29 -21.98 1.05 -9.88
C LEU A 29 -22.08 2.55 -10.14
N THR A 30 -21.30 3.32 -9.39
CA THR A 30 -21.08 4.74 -9.69
C THR A 30 -20.02 4.89 -10.79
N ALA A 31 -19.83 6.10 -11.31
CA ALA A 31 -18.70 6.39 -12.20
C ALA A 31 -17.34 6.05 -11.54
N LEU A 32 -17.20 6.37 -10.25
CA LEU A 32 -16.06 5.93 -9.44
C LEU A 32 -15.97 4.41 -9.41
N GLY A 33 -17.09 3.72 -9.13
CA GLY A 33 -17.15 2.26 -9.10
C GLY A 33 -16.72 1.60 -10.41
N HIS A 34 -17.09 2.15 -11.56
CA HIS A 34 -16.64 1.66 -12.86
C HIS A 34 -15.14 1.79 -13.05
N HIS A 35 -14.55 2.94 -12.66
CA HIS A 35 -13.09 3.08 -12.69
C HIS A 35 -12.40 2.12 -11.73
N LEU A 36 -12.92 1.94 -10.52
CA LEU A 36 -12.35 1.02 -9.53
C LEU A 36 -12.45 -0.45 -9.96
N ALA A 37 -13.55 -0.84 -10.62
CA ALA A 37 -13.75 -2.20 -11.13
C ALA A 37 -12.74 -2.58 -12.24
N ALA A 38 -12.15 -1.60 -12.91
CA ALA A 38 -11.12 -1.82 -13.93
C ALA A 38 -9.70 -2.00 -13.35
N LEU A 39 -9.50 -1.71 -12.06
CA LEU A 39 -8.17 -1.77 -11.43
C LEU A 39 -7.95 -3.13 -10.73
N PRO A 40 -6.79 -3.79 -10.92
CA PRO A 40 -6.46 -5.07 -10.28
C PRO A 40 -5.95 -4.88 -8.84
N VAL A 41 -6.60 -4.02 -8.05
CA VAL A 41 -6.21 -3.71 -6.67
C VAL A 41 -7.43 -3.63 -5.76
N HIS A 42 -7.20 -3.70 -4.46
CA HIS A 42 -8.26 -3.51 -3.48
C HIS A 42 -8.94 -2.14 -3.65
N VAL A 43 -10.27 -2.08 -3.54
CA VAL A 43 -11.10 -0.91 -3.85
C VAL A 43 -10.65 0.38 -3.13
N ARG A 44 -10.16 0.26 -1.89
CA ARG A 44 -9.60 1.39 -1.11
C ARG A 44 -8.28 1.92 -1.70
N ILE A 45 -7.39 1.02 -2.13
CA ILE A 45 -6.12 1.37 -2.78
C ILE A 45 -6.39 1.98 -4.16
N GLY A 46 -7.31 1.39 -4.93
CA GLY A 46 -7.73 1.95 -6.22
C GLY A 46 -8.26 3.38 -6.08
N LYS A 47 -9.08 3.65 -5.06
CA LYS A 47 -9.60 5.00 -4.79
C LYS A 47 -8.46 5.95 -4.44
N MET A 48 -7.53 5.53 -3.59
CA MET A 48 -6.34 6.30 -3.22
C MET A 48 -5.50 6.68 -4.46
N LEU A 49 -5.22 5.71 -5.34
CA LEU A 49 -4.48 5.93 -6.58
C LEU A 49 -5.21 6.89 -7.53
N LEU A 50 -6.52 6.69 -7.72
CA LEU A 50 -7.32 7.53 -8.61
C LEU A 50 -7.31 9.00 -8.16
N TYR A 51 -7.54 9.26 -6.87
CA TYR A 51 -7.48 10.63 -6.34
C TYR A 51 -6.06 11.21 -6.40
N SER A 52 -5.02 10.42 -6.14
CA SER A 52 -3.64 10.89 -6.23
C SER A 52 -3.26 11.34 -7.64
N ALA A 53 -3.79 10.66 -8.68
CA ALA A 53 -3.61 11.06 -10.06
C ALA A 53 -4.31 12.40 -10.35
N ILE A 54 -5.53 12.60 -9.82
CA ILE A 54 -6.30 13.84 -10.01
C ILE A 54 -5.61 15.04 -9.33
N ILE A 55 -5.03 14.86 -8.14
CA ILE A 55 -4.37 15.94 -7.38
C ILE A 55 -2.85 16.07 -7.66
N GLY A 56 -2.31 15.25 -8.56
CA GLY A 56 -0.92 15.34 -9.01
C GLY A 56 0.13 14.77 -8.05
N CYS A 57 -0.23 13.87 -7.14
CA CYS A 57 0.70 13.22 -6.20
C CYS A 57 0.79 11.69 -6.40
N LEU A 58 0.64 11.22 -7.64
CA LEU A 58 0.59 9.79 -7.94
C LEU A 58 1.86 9.04 -7.56
N GLU A 59 3.04 9.62 -7.77
CA GLU A 59 4.32 8.94 -7.51
C GLU A 59 4.49 8.49 -6.05
N PRO A 60 4.40 9.36 -5.03
CA PRO A 60 4.50 8.92 -3.64
C PRO A 60 3.37 7.97 -3.26
N VAL A 61 2.16 8.19 -3.75
CA VAL A 61 1.01 7.34 -3.44
C VAL A 61 1.13 5.96 -4.06
N ALA A 62 1.71 5.82 -5.25
CA ALA A 62 1.94 4.54 -5.91
C ALA A 62 2.95 3.68 -5.14
N VAL A 63 4.03 4.29 -4.64
CA VAL A 63 5.02 3.63 -3.78
C VAL A 63 4.37 3.13 -2.49
N ILE A 64 3.58 3.99 -1.85
CA ILE A 64 2.85 3.64 -0.63
C ILE A 64 1.84 2.51 -0.92
N ALA A 65 1.09 2.59 -2.03
CA ALA A 65 0.14 1.56 -2.45
C ALA A 65 0.81 0.20 -2.66
N ALA A 66 1.98 0.18 -3.30
CA ALA A 66 2.77 -1.04 -3.47
C ALA A 66 3.18 -1.63 -2.11
N ALA A 67 3.69 -0.81 -1.20
CA ALA A 67 4.09 -1.26 0.13
C ALA A 67 2.92 -1.70 1.03
N MET A 68 1.70 -1.20 0.78
CA MET A 68 0.48 -1.65 1.49
C MET A 68 -0.05 -2.98 0.99
N THR A 69 0.24 -3.34 -0.26
CA THR A 69 -0.28 -4.55 -0.92
C THR A 69 0.71 -5.71 -0.85
N ASP A 70 1.99 -5.42 -0.62
CA ASP A 70 3.05 -6.40 -0.45
C ASP A 70 3.65 -6.36 0.97
N ARG A 71 4.70 -7.14 1.21
CA ARG A 71 5.43 -7.18 2.47
C ARG A 71 6.13 -5.86 2.74
N SER A 72 6.27 -5.54 4.03
CA SER A 72 7.06 -4.38 4.48
C SER A 72 8.47 -4.42 3.86
N PRO A 73 8.97 -3.29 3.32
CA PRO A 73 10.34 -3.20 2.82
C PRO A 73 11.39 -3.23 3.94
N PHE A 74 10.98 -3.05 5.19
CA PHE A 74 11.87 -3.12 6.35
C PHE A 74 12.02 -4.56 6.82
N LEU A 75 13.18 -5.15 6.55
CA LEU A 75 13.55 -6.47 7.03
C LEU A 75 14.21 -6.38 8.40
N VAL A 76 13.88 -7.33 9.26
CA VAL A 76 14.44 -7.45 10.61
C VAL A 76 15.17 -8.79 10.72
N PRO A 77 16.51 -8.82 10.61
CA PRO A 77 17.26 -10.05 10.77
C PRO A 77 17.18 -10.58 12.22
N ILE A 78 17.24 -11.91 12.36
CA ILE A 78 17.22 -12.56 13.67
C ILE A 78 18.43 -12.10 14.48
N GLY A 79 18.20 -11.69 15.73
CA GLY A 79 19.26 -11.20 16.62
C GLY A 79 19.75 -9.77 16.34
N LYS A 80 19.25 -9.09 15.30
CA LYS A 80 19.64 -7.70 14.92
C LYS A 80 18.46 -6.72 14.97
N GLN A 81 17.51 -6.94 15.88
CA GLN A 81 16.30 -6.13 15.99
C GLN A 81 16.60 -4.65 16.30
N ASP A 82 17.53 -4.39 17.22
CA ASP A 82 17.89 -3.02 17.60
C ASP A 82 18.49 -2.24 16.43
N LEU A 83 19.40 -2.87 15.66
CA LEU A 83 20.01 -2.27 14.48
C LEU A 83 18.97 -1.97 13.40
N ALA A 84 18.06 -2.90 13.12
CA ALA A 84 16.99 -2.71 12.15
C ALA A 84 16.04 -1.58 12.58
N ASN A 85 15.71 -1.49 13.87
CA ASN A 85 14.88 -0.42 14.42
C ASN A 85 15.57 0.93 14.29
N THR A 86 16.85 1.06 14.67
CA THR A 86 17.62 2.31 14.50
C THR A 86 17.68 2.74 13.04
N ALA A 87 17.90 1.80 12.10
CA ALA A 87 17.91 2.09 10.67
C ALA A 87 16.53 2.53 10.14
N LYS A 88 15.44 1.90 10.58
CA LYS A 88 14.08 2.37 10.23
C LYS A 88 13.83 3.77 10.82
N GLN A 89 14.30 4.03 12.02
CA GLN A 89 14.06 5.28 12.75
C GLN A 89 14.83 6.46 12.15
N SER A 90 16.02 6.24 11.55
CA SER A 90 16.73 7.28 10.80
C SER A 90 16.00 7.72 9.54
N LEU A 91 15.14 6.86 9.00
CA LEU A 91 14.27 7.13 7.85
C LEU A 91 12.90 7.69 8.26
N ALA A 92 12.60 7.79 9.57
CA ALA A 92 11.31 8.24 10.04
C ALA A 92 11.01 9.67 9.60
N VAL A 93 9.80 9.89 9.06
CA VAL A 93 9.32 11.22 8.65
C VAL A 93 7.96 11.48 9.26
N ALA A 94 7.84 12.60 9.99
CA ALA A 94 6.58 13.09 10.56
C ALA A 94 5.79 12.03 11.36
N ALA A 95 6.49 11.09 12.01
CA ALA A 95 5.91 9.94 12.71
C ALA A 95 4.92 9.11 11.85
N SER A 96 5.10 9.10 10.52
CA SER A 96 4.25 8.38 9.57
C SER A 96 5.00 7.21 8.94
N ASP A 97 4.46 5.99 9.10
CA ASP A 97 5.01 4.80 8.46
C ASP A 97 4.99 4.91 6.93
N HIS A 98 3.94 5.54 6.36
CA HIS A 98 3.79 5.64 4.91
C HIS A 98 4.84 6.59 4.30
N LEU A 99 5.12 7.72 4.96
CA LEU A 99 6.18 8.63 4.53
C LEU A 99 7.58 8.04 4.76
N THR A 100 7.73 7.24 5.82
CA THR A 100 8.98 6.51 6.11
C THR A 100 9.29 5.51 5.00
N VAL A 101 8.28 4.76 4.52
CA VAL A 101 8.39 3.88 3.35
C VAL A 101 8.75 4.66 2.08
N PHE A 102 8.07 5.77 1.82
CA PHE A 102 8.35 6.58 0.64
C PHE A 102 9.79 7.13 0.66
N LYS A 103 10.25 7.63 1.81
CA LYS A 103 11.64 8.08 1.98
C LYS A 103 12.65 6.96 1.75
N ALA A 104 12.38 5.74 2.24
CA ALA A 104 13.22 4.59 2.00
C ALA A 104 13.32 4.25 0.49
N TYR A 105 12.19 4.29 -0.22
CA TYR A 105 12.15 4.07 -1.67
C TYR A 105 12.93 5.13 -2.44
N VAL A 106 12.75 6.41 -2.11
CA VAL A 106 13.51 7.52 -2.73
C VAL A 106 15.01 7.31 -2.53
N GLY A 107 15.45 6.94 -1.33
CA GLY A 107 16.84 6.59 -1.07
C GLY A 107 17.35 5.48 -1.99
N LEU A 108 16.58 4.40 -2.14
CA LEU A 108 16.94 3.27 -3.00
C LEU A 108 17.05 3.63 -4.49
N VAL A 109 16.16 4.48 -5.00
CA VAL A 109 16.14 4.89 -6.41
C VAL A 109 17.25 5.90 -6.73
N HIS A 110 17.49 6.87 -5.85
CA HIS A 110 18.45 7.94 -6.08
C HIS A 110 19.89 7.52 -5.78
N GLU A 111 20.12 6.67 -4.77
CA GLU A 111 21.44 6.13 -4.48
C GLU A 111 21.59 4.77 -5.17
N LYS A 112 21.99 4.78 -6.45
CA LYS A 112 22.32 3.56 -7.23
C LYS A 112 23.36 2.63 -6.55
N HIS A 113 23.97 3.04 -5.45
CA HIS A 113 24.92 2.27 -4.64
C HIS A 113 24.30 1.58 -3.40
N PHE A 114 23.00 1.72 -3.14
CA PHE A 114 22.37 1.13 -1.95
C PHE A 114 22.30 -0.41 -1.99
N PHE A 115 22.40 -1.05 -3.17
CA PHE A 115 22.55 -2.51 -3.25
C PHE A 115 23.74 -3.00 -2.41
N SER A 116 24.80 -2.18 -2.30
CA SER A 116 25.96 -2.49 -1.45
C SER A 116 25.62 -2.43 0.05
N TYR A 117 24.87 -1.43 0.53
CA TYR A 117 24.50 -1.31 1.95
C TYR A 117 23.42 -2.30 2.40
N TRP A 118 22.46 -2.61 1.54
CA TRP A 118 21.44 -3.64 1.77
C TRP A 118 22.06 -5.04 1.75
N SER A 119 23.02 -5.30 0.84
CA SER A 119 23.81 -6.53 0.82
C SER A 119 24.80 -6.64 2.00
N MET A 120 25.42 -5.54 2.45
CA MET A 120 26.37 -5.57 3.57
C MET A 120 25.68 -5.78 4.93
N SER A 121 24.43 -5.34 5.09
CA SER A 121 23.65 -5.61 6.32
C SER A 121 23.16 -7.06 6.40
N PHE A 122 23.13 -7.78 5.27
CA PHE A 122 22.74 -9.20 5.16
C PHE A 122 23.92 -10.17 4.99
N SER A 123 25.16 -9.69 4.86
CA SER A 123 26.38 -10.52 4.97
C SER A 123 26.98 -10.43 6.37
N VAL A 124 26.20 -10.86 7.39
CA VAL A 124 26.71 -11.55 8.60
C VAL A 124 25.61 -12.42 9.16
#